data_AF-A0A7X7WEI4-F1
#
_entry.id   AF-A0A7X7WEI4-F1
#
_cell.length_a   1.000
_cell.length_b   1.000
_cell.length_c   1.000
_cell.angle_alpha   90.00
_cell.angle_beta   90.00
_cell.angle_gamma   90.00
#
_symmetry.space_group_name_H-M   'P 1'
#
loop_
_entity.id
_entity.type
_entity.pdbx_description
1 polymer ?
#
loop_
_entity_poly.entity_id
_entity_poly.type
_entity_poly.pdbx_seq_one_letter_code
_entity_poly.pdbx_strand_id
1 'polypeptide(L)'
;MREKIIFIFSLAAAAALWFLTFVIKPFNFWAMMSFNAAILIFLTFLSKEKIIFKDDFNLKNAFIGFFSALILYGIFFIGRKAVLFIPGNENMLSSVYEAGPETPRYAVALLLFFPIGFAEEFFWRGFIQKKLYTAYPKIQAVLIASAFYTAVHIPTANPILIAASAVCGLYWGLLYAFAGSFFAVSLSHMIWDPIIFVFFQIR
;
A
#
# COMPACT_ATOMS: atom_id res chain seq x y z
N MET A 1 -18.36 -17.96 -11.48
CA MET A 1 -17.12 -18.78 -11.43
C MET A 1 -15.89 -17.95 -11.83
N ARG A 2 -15.88 -17.32 -13.01
CA ARG A 2 -14.80 -16.47 -13.52
C ARG A 2 -14.31 -15.39 -12.54
N GLU A 3 -15.20 -14.64 -11.90
CA GLU A 3 -14.81 -13.55 -10.99
C GLU A 3 -14.08 -14.04 -9.73
N LYS A 4 -14.52 -15.17 -9.16
CA LYS A 4 -13.84 -15.80 -8.02
C LYS A 4 -12.43 -16.25 -8.38
N ILE A 5 -12.27 -16.82 -9.59
CA ILE A 5 -10.96 -17.24 -10.11
C ILE A 5 -10.04 -16.03 -10.25
N ILE A 6 -10.51 -14.93 -10.85
CA ILE A 6 -9.71 -13.71 -11.01
C ILE A 6 -9.30 -13.14 -9.65
N PHE A 7 -10.21 -13.09 -8.68
CA PHE A 7 -9.90 -12.61 -7.33
C PHE A 7 -8.80 -13.44 -6.65
N ILE A 8 -8.94 -14.77 -6.63
CA ILE A 8 -7.95 -15.67 -6.00
C ILE A 8 -6.61 -15.59 -6.75
N PHE A 9 -6.64 -15.67 -8.08
CA PHE A 9 -5.45 -15.55 -8.91
C PHE A 9 -4.71 -14.24 -8.66
N SER A 10 -5.43 -13.13 -8.55
CA SER A 10 -4.84 -11.81 -8.33
C SER A 10 -4.18 -11.68 -6.97
N LEU A 11 -4.78 -12.24 -5.92
CA LEU A 11 -4.15 -12.31 -4.59
C LEU A 11 -2.89 -13.18 -4.60
N ALA A 12 -2.94 -14.34 -5.27
CA ALA A 12 -1.78 -15.22 -5.40
C ALA A 12 -0.65 -14.55 -6.20
N ALA A 13 -0.99 -13.84 -7.28
CA ALA A 13 -0.04 -13.08 -8.07
C ALA A 13 0.59 -11.95 -7.25
N ALA A 14 -0.19 -11.16 -6.52
CA ALA A 14 0.32 -10.12 -5.64
C ALA A 14 1.28 -10.69 -4.58
N ALA A 15 0.92 -11.80 -3.93
CA ALA A 15 1.78 -12.48 -2.96
C ALA A 15 3.10 -12.96 -3.60
N ALA A 16 3.05 -13.56 -4.79
CA ALA A 16 4.24 -14.02 -5.50
C ALA A 16 5.16 -12.85 -5.90
N LEU A 17 4.59 -11.75 -6.41
CA LEU A 17 5.33 -10.54 -6.77
C LEU A 17 6.01 -9.90 -5.56
N TRP A 18 5.30 -9.79 -4.44
CA TRP A 18 5.87 -9.28 -3.18
C TRP A 18 6.96 -10.19 -2.66
N PHE A 19 6.76 -11.51 -2.68
CA PHE A 19 7.77 -12.48 -2.27
C PHE A 19 9.05 -12.35 -3.12
N LEU A 20 8.91 -12.28 -4.44
CA LEU A 20 10.05 -12.08 -5.34
C LEU A 20 10.78 -10.77 -5.04
N THR A 21 10.06 -9.69 -4.77
CA THR A 21 10.62 -8.34 -4.61
C THR A 21 11.27 -8.12 -3.25
N PHE A 22 10.67 -8.63 -2.17
CA PHE A 22 11.13 -8.38 -0.80
C PHE A 22 11.96 -9.52 -0.22
N VAL A 23 11.86 -10.74 -0.75
CA VAL A 23 12.59 -11.91 -0.22
C VAL A 23 13.69 -12.35 -1.19
N ILE A 24 13.34 -12.67 -2.43
CA ILE A 24 14.30 -13.22 -3.40
C ILE A 24 15.24 -12.15 -3.96
N LYS A 25 14.71 -10.94 -4.22
CA LYS A 25 15.44 -9.77 -4.70
C LYS A 25 16.34 -10.05 -5.93
N PRO A 26 15.83 -10.69 -7.02
CA PRO A 26 16.67 -11.09 -8.15
C PRO A 26 17.20 -9.92 -8.99
N PHE A 27 16.58 -8.74 -8.90
CA PHE A 27 16.92 -7.55 -9.68
C PHE A 27 16.86 -6.28 -8.81
N ASN A 28 17.06 -5.10 -9.41
CA ASN A 28 16.89 -3.80 -8.77
C ASN A 28 15.50 -3.67 -8.13
N PHE A 29 15.46 -3.25 -6.86
CA PHE A 29 14.24 -3.21 -6.05
C PHE A 29 13.15 -2.31 -6.66
N TRP A 30 13.51 -1.09 -7.06
CA TRP A 30 12.57 -0.10 -7.59
C TRP A 30 12.04 -0.46 -8.98
N ALA A 31 12.85 -1.13 -9.81
CA ALA A 31 12.43 -1.70 -11.07
C ALA A 31 11.42 -2.83 -10.86
N MET A 32 11.65 -3.73 -9.90
CA MET A 32 10.68 -4.77 -9.54
C MET A 32 9.38 -4.17 -9.00
N MET A 33 9.44 -3.17 -8.11
CA MET A 33 8.24 -2.49 -7.61
C MET A 33 7.45 -1.80 -8.74
N SER A 34 8.13 -1.16 -9.69
CA SER A 34 7.49 -0.54 -10.86
C SER A 34 6.84 -1.58 -11.78
N PHE A 35 7.49 -2.74 -11.97
CA PHE A 35 6.93 -3.87 -12.69
C PHE A 35 5.69 -4.42 -11.97
N ASN A 36 5.76 -4.62 -10.65
CA ASN A 36 4.64 -5.06 -9.84
C ASN A 36 3.46 -4.09 -9.97
N ALA A 37 3.71 -2.78 -9.92
CA ALA A 37 2.70 -1.74 -10.11
C ALA A 37 1.95 -1.91 -11.44
N ALA A 38 2.66 -2.15 -12.54
CA ALA A 38 2.04 -2.42 -13.84
C ALA A 38 1.17 -3.69 -13.83
N ILE A 39 1.63 -4.77 -13.20
CA ILE A 39 0.87 -6.02 -13.08
C ILE A 39 -0.37 -5.84 -12.20
N LEU A 40 -0.27 -5.13 -11.07
CA LEU A 40 -1.40 -4.83 -10.19
C LEU A 40 -2.48 -4.01 -10.92
N ILE A 41 -2.08 -3.02 -11.71
CA ILE A 41 -2.99 -2.25 -12.57
C ILE A 41 -3.66 -3.17 -13.58
N PHE A 42 -2.89 -4.02 -14.27
CA PHE A 42 -3.42 -4.96 -15.25
C PHE A 42 -4.43 -5.94 -14.64
N LEU A 43 -4.12 -6.54 -13.49
CA LEU A 43 -5.02 -7.45 -12.76
C LEU A 43 -6.32 -6.75 -12.34
N THR A 44 -6.21 -5.48 -11.93
CA THR A 44 -7.37 -4.65 -11.61
C THR A 44 -8.26 -4.46 -12.84
N PHE A 45 -7.71 -4.15 -14.00
CA PHE A 45 -8.50 -4.05 -15.23
C PHE A 45 -9.13 -5.39 -15.64
N LEU A 46 -8.43 -6.51 -15.47
CA LEU A 46 -8.97 -7.84 -15.72
C LEU A 46 -10.17 -8.19 -14.83
N SER A 47 -10.21 -7.66 -13.60
CA SER A 47 -11.33 -7.85 -12.68
C SER A 47 -12.64 -7.21 -13.16
N LYS A 48 -12.56 -6.20 -14.03
CA LYS A 48 -13.67 -5.35 -14.48
C LYS A 48 -14.39 -4.59 -13.34
N GLU A 49 -13.80 -4.52 -12.15
CA GLU A 49 -14.31 -3.66 -11.10
C GLU A 49 -14.24 -2.20 -11.56
N LYS A 50 -15.37 -1.49 -11.47
CA LYS A 50 -15.47 -0.11 -11.94
C LYS A 50 -15.10 0.85 -10.82
N ILE A 51 -14.00 1.56 -10.93
CA ILE A 51 -13.73 2.69 -10.02
C ILE A 51 -14.57 3.90 -10.48
N ILE A 52 -15.34 4.47 -9.56
CA ILE A 52 -16.22 5.59 -9.86
C ILE A 52 -15.44 6.86 -9.54
N PHE A 53 -15.06 7.61 -10.57
CA PHE A 53 -14.35 8.87 -10.46
C PHE A 53 -15.25 10.11 -10.56
N LYS A 54 -16.56 9.91 -10.76
CA LYS A 54 -17.51 11.02 -10.93
C LYS A 54 -17.52 11.89 -9.68
N ASP A 55 -17.26 13.18 -9.87
CA ASP A 55 -17.12 14.18 -8.81
C ASP A 55 -16.04 13.86 -7.76
N ASP A 56 -15.16 12.89 -8.04
CA ASP A 56 -14.14 12.42 -7.09
C ASP A 56 -12.92 13.35 -7.05
N PHE A 57 -12.58 13.94 -8.20
CA PHE A 57 -11.53 14.93 -8.35
C PHE A 57 -12.04 16.32 -7.97
N ASN A 58 -12.00 16.64 -6.68
CA ASN A 58 -12.38 17.95 -6.16
C ASN A 58 -11.46 18.39 -5.01
N LEU A 59 -11.51 19.67 -4.66
CA LEU A 59 -10.67 20.25 -3.61
C LEU A 59 -10.90 19.59 -2.24
N LYS A 60 -12.14 19.23 -1.89
CA LYS A 60 -12.45 18.56 -0.63
C LYS A 60 -11.71 17.22 -0.52
N ASN A 61 -11.76 16.39 -1.56
CA ASN A 61 -11.08 15.10 -1.58
C ASN A 61 -9.55 15.26 -1.65
N ALA A 62 -9.04 16.30 -2.32
CA ALA A 62 -7.63 16.65 -2.28
C ALA A 62 -7.17 17.01 -0.85
N PHE A 63 -7.94 17.82 -0.13
CA PHE A 63 -7.66 18.16 1.27
C PHE A 63 -7.72 16.94 2.18
N ILE A 64 -8.74 16.08 2.02
CA ILE A 64 -8.85 14.83 2.78
C ILE A 64 -7.61 13.96 2.55
N GLY A 65 -7.20 13.76 1.30
CA GLY A 65 -6.01 12.96 0.97
C GLY A 65 -4.73 13.55 1.55
N PHE A 66 -4.49 14.85 1.35
CA PHE A 66 -3.30 15.53 1.85
C PHE A 66 -3.18 15.46 3.39
N PHE A 67 -4.23 15.86 4.12
CA PHE A 67 -4.19 15.83 5.58
C PHE A 67 -4.17 14.41 6.13
N SER A 68 -4.78 13.46 5.42
CA SER A 68 -4.69 12.05 5.76
C SER A 68 -3.24 11.53 5.68
N ALA A 69 -2.48 11.91 4.65
CA ALA A 69 -1.05 11.58 4.58
C ALA A 69 -0.28 12.12 5.81
N LEU A 70 -0.53 13.37 6.21
CA LEU A 70 0.12 13.96 7.38
C LEU A 70 -0.29 13.28 8.70
N ILE A 71 -1.56 12.89 8.84
CA ILE A 71 -2.04 12.14 10.01
C ILE A 71 -1.34 10.79 10.07
N LEU A 72 -1.26 10.07 8.95
CA LEU A 72 -0.58 8.77 8.92
C LEU A 72 0.91 8.92 9.25
N TYR A 73 1.58 9.96 8.75
CA TYR A 73 2.94 10.28 9.17
C TYR A 73 3.05 10.46 10.69
N GLY A 74 2.13 11.22 11.30
CA GLY A 74 2.05 11.40 12.75
C GLY A 74 1.83 10.08 13.52
N ILE A 75 1.00 9.17 12.99
CA ILE A 75 0.80 7.82 13.54
C ILE A 75 2.13 7.06 13.58
N PHE A 76 2.88 7.06 12.48
CA PHE A 76 4.19 6.39 12.41
C PHE A 76 5.25 7.05 13.30
N PHE A 77 5.21 8.38 13.41
CA PHE A 77 6.08 9.13 14.33
C PHE A 77 5.87 8.72 15.78
N ILE A 78 4.62 8.56 16.22
CA ILE A 78 4.30 8.04 17.56
C ILE A 78 4.63 6.54 17.64
N GLY A 79 4.30 5.78 16.59
CA GLY A 79 4.54 4.34 16.47
C GLY A 79 6.02 3.94 16.55
N ARG A 80 6.95 4.85 16.21
CA ARG A 80 8.39 4.64 16.38
C ARG A 80 8.78 4.28 17.81
N LYS A 81 8.02 4.74 18.81
CA LYS A 81 8.24 4.35 20.22
C LYS A 81 7.89 2.88 20.47
N ALA A 82 6.86 2.36 19.79
CA ALA A 82 6.48 0.94 19.91
C ALA A 82 7.54 0.01 19.33
N VAL A 83 8.25 0.46 18.27
CA VAL A 83 9.37 -0.28 17.66
C VAL A 83 10.51 -0.55 18.65
N LEU A 84 10.70 0.31 19.66
CA LEU A 84 11.75 0.15 20.67
C LEU A 84 11.62 -1.14 21.49
N PHE A 85 10.42 -1.71 21.59
CA PHE A 85 10.16 -2.96 22.32
C PHE A 85 10.42 -4.23 21.51
N ILE A 86 10.77 -4.11 20.22
CA ILE A 86 11.07 -5.25 19.34
C ILE A 86 12.57 -5.57 19.39
N PRO A 87 12.99 -6.79 19.75
CA PRO A 87 14.39 -7.19 19.69
C PRO A 87 14.96 -7.10 18.28
N GLY A 88 16.15 -6.50 18.12
CA GLY A 88 16.79 -6.31 16.80
C GLY A 88 16.13 -5.24 15.92
N ASN A 89 15.33 -4.36 16.53
CA ASN A 89 14.59 -3.31 15.84
C ASN A 89 15.41 -2.41 14.92
N GLU A 90 16.62 -2.01 15.30
CA GLU A 90 17.44 -1.09 14.51
C GLU A 90 17.76 -1.66 13.13
N ASN A 91 18.23 -2.91 13.06
CA ASN A 91 18.52 -3.57 11.79
C ASN A 91 17.24 -3.79 10.97
N MET A 92 16.15 -4.19 11.63
CA MET A 92 14.87 -4.41 10.96
C MET A 92 14.29 -3.11 10.39
N LEU A 93 14.40 -1.99 11.11
CA LEU A 93 13.92 -0.68 10.69
C LEU A 93 14.81 -0.10 9.58
N SER A 94 16.14 -0.17 9.73
CA SER A 94 17.08 0.27 8.70
C SER A 94 16.87 -0.49 7.40
N SER A 95 16.61 -1.80 7.44
CA SER A 95 16.35 -2.61 6.25
C SER A 95 15.13 -2.16 5.44
N VAL A 96 14.15 -1.51 6.08
CA VAL A 96 12.97 -0.93 5.43
C VAL A 96 13.32 0.36 4.69
N TYR A 97 14.16 1.22 5.27
CA TYR A 97 14.55 2.50 4.66
C TYR A 97 15.69 2.39 3.64
N GLU A 98 16.45 1.29 3.65
CA GLU A 98 17.62 1.09 2.80
C GLU A 98 17.31 0.22 1.56
N ALA A 99 16.04 0.07 1.20
CA ALA A 99 15.64 -0.67 0.01
C ALA A 99 16.11 0.04 -1.28
N GLY A 100 16.93 -0.66 -2.09
CA GLY A 100 17.42 -0.18 -3.39
C GLY A 100 18.33 1.05 -3.31
N PRO A 101 19.45 1.00 -2.56
CA PRO A 101 20.34 2.15 -2.33
C PRO A 101 20.98 2.72 -3.60
N GLU A 102 21.02 1.95 -4.68
CA GLU A 102 21.56 2.32 -5.99
C GLU A 102 20.72 3.36 -6.74
N THR A 103 19.47 3.57 -6.35
CA THR A 103 18.54 4.46 -7.06
C THR A 103 18.53 5.86 -6.43
N PRO A 104 18.69 6.94 -7.21
CA PRO A 104 18.68 8.30 -6.67
C PRO A 104 17.38 8.62 -5.91
N ARG A 105 17.50 9.31 -4.77
CA ARG A 105 16.37 9.63 -3.87
C ARG A 105 15.20 10.32 -4.56
N TYR A 106 15.46 11.22 -5.51
CA TYR A 106 14.39 11.89 -6.26
C TYR A 106 13.62 10.91 -7.16
N ALA A 107 14.30 9.92 -7.76
CA ALA A 107 13.67 8.90 -8.57
C ALA A 107 12.83 7.97 -7.71
N VAL A 108 13.34 7.58 -6.53
CA VAL A 108 12.56 6.82 -5.54
C VAL A 108 11.30 7.58 -5.13
N ALA A 109 11.40 8.87 -4.80
CA ALA A 109 10.25 9.69 -4.43
C ALA A 109 9.20 9.78 -5.55
N LEU A 110 9.66 9.96 -6.80
CA LEU A 110 8.78 9.97 -7.96
C LEU A 110 8.08 8.62 -8.13
N LEU A 111 8.81 7.50 -8.11
CA LEU A 111 8.24 6.16 -8.28
C LEU A 111 7.23 5.81 -7.19
N LEU A 112 7.54 6.15 -5.93
CA LEU A 112 6.64 5.99 -4.79
C LEU A 112 5.35 6.81 -4.97
N PHE A 113 5.48 8.10 -5.32
CA PHE A 113 4.32 8.92 -5.61
C PHE A 113 3.52 8.37 -6.80
N PHE A 114 4.20 8.02 -7.90
CA PHE A 114 3.62 7.38 -9.08
C PHE A 114 4.70 6.65 -9.89
N PRO A 115 4.50 5.38 -10.28
CA PRO A 115 3.22 4.67 -10.32
C PRO A 115 2.90 3.83 -9.08
N ILE A 116 3.84 3.62 -8.16
CA ILE A 116 3.74 2.59 -7.12
C ILE A 116 2.55 2.84 -6.19
N GLY A 117 2.51 3.99 -5.49
CA GLY A 117 1.45 4.29 -4.53
C GLY A 117 0.06 4.29 -5.18
N PHE A 118 -0.05 4.79 -6.42
CA PHE A 118 -1.31 4.72 -7.19
C PHE A 118 -1.71 3.27 -7.49
N ALA A 119 -0.80 2.46 -8.02
CA ALA A 119 -1.08 1.09 -8.42
C ALA A 119 -1.50 0.21 -7.25
N GLU A 120 -0.86 0.39 -6.09
CA GLU A 120 -1.24 -0.28 -4.86
C GLU A 120 -2.68 0.06 -4.46
N GLU A 121 -3.06 1.34 -4.43
CA GLU A 121 -4.45 1.70 -4.11
C GLU A 121 -5.44 1.23 -5.17
N PHE A 122 -5.08 1.34 -6.44
CA PHE A 122 -5.91 0.86 -7.56
C PHE A 122 -6.24 -0.63 -7.40
N PHE A 123 -5.27 -1.43 -6.97
CA PHE A 123 -5.47 -2.85 -6.71
C PHE A 123 -6.16 -3.13 -5.37
N TRP A 124 -5.61 -2.65 -4.26
CA TRP A 124 -6.10 -3.02 -2.93
C TRP A 124 -7.47 -2.41 -2.62
N ARG A 125 -7.70 -1.13 -2.96
CA ARG A 125 -8.95 -0.42 -2.68
C ARG A 125 -9.89 -0.46 -3.87
N GLY A 126 -9.35 -0.22 -5.06
CA GLY A 126 -10.12 -0.22 -6.31
C GLY A 126 -10.66 -1.59 -6.71
N PHE A 127 -9.95 -2.67 -6.36
CA PHE A 127 -10.36 -4.04 -6.65
C PHE A 127 -10.62 -4.89 -5.40
N ILE A 128 -9.60 -5.24 -4.61
CA ILE A 128 -9.74 -6.28 -3.56
C ILE A 128 -10.79 -5.91 -2.50
N GLN A 129 -10.64 -4.75 -1.85
CA GLN A 129 -11.57 -4.26 -0.84
C GLN A 129 -12.95 -3.99 -1.44
N LYS A 130 -13.00 -3.40 -2.65
CA LYS A 130 -14.26 -3.14 -3.35
C LYS A 130 -15.03 -4.42 -3.64
N LYS A 131 -14.34 -5.48 -4.08
CA LYS A 131 -14.97 -6.79 -4.32
C LYS A 131 -15.52 -7.37 -3.03
N LEU A 132 -14.79 -7.25 -1.92
CA LEU A 132 -15.23 -7.76 -0.63
C LEU A 132 -16.51 -7.08 -0.12
N TYR A 133 -16.80 -5.84 -0.52
CA TYR A 133 -18.09 -5.18 -0.21
C TYR A 133 -19.31 -5.90 -0.79
N THR A 134 -19.16 -6.75 -1.81
CA THR A 134 -20.29 -7.52 -2.35
C THR A 134 -20.66 -8.72 -1.50
N ALA A 135 -19.78 -9.13 -0.57
CA ALA A 135 -19.93 -10.34 0.23
C ALA A 135 -19.91 -10.09 1.75
N TYR A 136 -19.36 -8.95 2.19
CA TYR A 136 -19.18 -8.62 3.60
C TYR A 136 -19.64 -7.19 3.91
N PRO A 137 -20.10 -6.93 5.15
CA PRO A 137 -20.29 -5.58 5.67
C PRO A 137 -19.04 -4.72 5.51
N LYS A 138 -19.24 -3.41 5.34
CA LYS A 138 -18.17 -2.44 5.04
C LYS A 138 -16.92 -2.59 5.92
N ILE A 139 -17.07 -2.68 7.24
CA ILE A 139 -15.93 -2.82 8.15
C ILE A 139 -15.25 -4.19 8.04
N GLN A 140 -16.03 -5.27 7.90
CA GLN A 140 -15.46 -6.61 7.73
C GLN A 140 -14.65 -6.72 6.43
N ALA A 141 -15.14 -6.14 5.33
CA ALA A 141 -14.42 -6.06 4.07
C ALA A 141 -13.08 -5.30 4.20
N VAL A 142 -13.05 -4.20 4.97
CA VAL A 142 -11.82 -3.45 5.28
C VAL A 142 -10.83 -4.33 6.05
N LEU A 143 -11.29 -5.02 7.10
CA LEU A 143 -10.43 -5.89 7.91
C LEU A 143 -9.84 -7.03 7.07
N ILE A 144 -10.66 -7.70 6.24
CA ILE A 144 -10.22 -8.79 5.38
C ILE A 144 -9.24 -8.28 4.31
N ALA A 145 -9.52 -7.15 3.66
CA ALA A 145 -8.61 -6.55 2.68
C ALA A 145 -7.27 -6.17 3.30
N SER A 146 -7.30 -5.57 4.50
CA SER A 146 -6.11 -5.19 5.26
C SER A 146 -5.30 -6.42 5.68
N ALA A 147 -5.97 -7.52 6.02
CA ALA A 147 -5.31 -8.79 6.33
C ALA A 147 -4.57 -9.33 5.10
N PHE A 148 -5.18 -9.32 3.90
CA PHE A 148 -4.48 -9.71 2.67
C PHE A 148 -3.32 -8.76 2.33
N TYR A 149 -3.51 -7.46 2.45
CA TYR A 149 -2.46 -6.44 2.27
C TYR A 149 -1.28 -6.65 3.22
N THR A 150 -1.54 -7.05 4.46
CA THR A 150 -0.50 -7.37 5.44
C THR A 150 0.17 -8.71 5.13
N ALA A 151 -0.63 -9.71 4.71
CA ALA A 151 -0.17 -11.07 4.53
C ALA A 151 0.93 -11.20 3.47
N VAL A 152 0.89 -10.39 2.40
CA VAL A 152 1.96 -10.39 1.38
C VAL A 152 3.33 -9.96 1.93
N HIS A 153 3.37 -9.29 3.10
CA HIS A 153 4.59 -8.88 3.78
C HIS A 153 5.08 -9.91 4.81
N ILE A 154 4.28 -10.92 5.19
CA ILE A 154 4.68 -11.96 6.16
C ILE A 154 5.99 -12.67 5.77
N PRO A 155 6.22 -13.05 4.49
CA PRO A 155 7.45 -13.74 4.09
C PRO A 155 8.73 -12.93 4.32
N THR A 156 8.65 -11.62 4.54
CA THR A 156 9.82 -10.78 4.86
C THR A 156 10.44 -11.12 6.22
N ALA A 157 9.70 -11.82 7.08
CA ALA A 157 10.08 -12.10 8.47
C ALA A 157 10.48 -10.84 9.26
N ASN A 158 10.02 -9.66 8.82
CA ASN A 158 10.29 -8.37 9.44
C ASN A 158 9.03 -7.90 10.19
N PRO A 159 8.94 -8.08 11.52
CA PRO A 159 7.77 -7.71 12.29
C PRO A 159 7.44 -6.21 12.23
N ILE A 160 8.43 -5.35 12.03
CA ILE A 160 8.22 -3.90 11.87
C ILE A 160 7.48 -3.63 10.55
N LEU A 161 7.93 -4.23 9.44
CA LEU A 161 7.29 -4.08 8.13
C LEU A 161 5.88 -4.69 8.11
N ILE A 162 5.69 -5.84 8.75
CA ILE A 162 4.38 -6.49 8.89
C ILE A 162 3.43 -5.59 9.72
N ALA A 163 3.89 -5.04 10.84
CA ALA A 163 3.07 -4.12 11.63
C ALA A 163 2.77 -2.81 10.88
N ALA A 164 3.75 -2.24 10.18
CA ALA A 164 3.58 -1.06 9.34
C ALA A 164 2.52 -1.28 8.25
N SER A 165 2.62 -2.39 7.51
CA SER A 165 1.64 -2.75 6.48
C SER A 165 0.24 -2.99 7.07
N ALA A 166 0.11 -3.55 8.28
CA ALA A 166 -1.18 -3.68 8.95
C ALA A 166 -1.81 -2.31 9.27
N VAL A 167 -1.02 -1.38 9.80
CA VAL A 167 -1.47 -0.01 10.09
C VAL A 167 -1.89 0.69 8.79
N CYS A 168 -1.06 0.66 7.75
CA CYS A 168 -1.36 1.25 6.45
C CYS A 168 -2.60 0.61 5.79
N GLY A 169 -2.69 -0.72 5.81
CA GLY A 169 -3.82 -1.49 5.31
C GLY A 169 -5.13 -1.02 5.90
N LEU A 170 -5.21 -0.98 7.23
CA LEU A 170 -6.37 -0.52 7.98
C LEU A 170 -6.65 0.96 7.73
N TYR A 171 -5.62 1.81 7.79
CA TYR A 171 -5.77 3.25 7.69
C TYR A 171 -6.36 3.68 6.35
N TRP A 172 -5.72 3.30 5.23
CA TRP A 172 -6.22 3.63 3.90
C TRP A 172 -7.48 2.85 3.55
N GLY A 173 -7.65 1.65 4.09
CA GLY A 173 -8.89 0.88 3.93
C GLY A 173 -10.10 1.59 4.56
N LEU A 174 -9.96 2.11 5.78
CA LEU A 174 -10.98 2.91 6.45
C LEU A 174 -11.17 4.27 5.76
N LEU A 175 -10.08 4.93 5.34
CA LEU A 175 -10.15 6.18 4.60
C LEU A 175 -11.00 6.02 3.33
N TYR A 176 -10.74 5.00 2.52
CA TYR A 176 -11.53 4.71 1.34
C TYR A 176 -13.01 4.42 1.69
N ALA A 177 -13.25 3.65 2.76
CA ALA A 177 -14.58 3.25 3.19
C ALA A 177 -15.46 4.43 3.66
N PHE A 178 -14.85 5.44 4.31
CA PHE A 178 -15.54 6.57 4.92
C PHE A 178 -15.48 7.86 4.11
N ALA A 179 -14.37 8.15 3.44
CA ALA A 179 -14.30 9.27 2.50
C ALA A 179 -15.16 9.01 1.25
N GLY A 180 -15.36 7.73 0.90
CA GLY A 180 -16.09 7.35 -0.31
C GLY A 180 -15.41 7.82 -1.60
N SER A 181 -14.10 8.10 -1.54
CA SER A 181 -13.31 8.73 -2.58
C SER A 181 -12.08 7.88 -2.87
N PHE A 182 -11.92 7.45 -4.12
CA PHE A 182 -10.71 6.76 -4.54
C PHE A 182 -9.56 7.76 -4.65
N PHE A 183 -9.82 8.94 -5.20
CA PHE A 183 -8.84 10.02 -5.30
C PHE A 183 -8.24 10.40 -3.95
N ALA A 184 -9.05 10.55 -2.90
CA ALA A 184 -8.54 10.92 -1.58
C ALA A 184 -7.60 9.86 -0.99
N VAL A 185 -7.95 8.57 -1.11
CA VAL A 185 -7.09 7.48 -0.59
C VAL A 185 -5.81 7.31 -1.41
N SER A 186 -5.91 7.38 -2.74
CA SER A 186 -4.74 7.36 -3.62
C SER A 186 -3.80 8.53 -3.34
N LEU A 187 -4.33 9.75 -3.25
CA LEU A 187 -3.52 10.92 -2.96
C LEU A 187 -2.85 10.84 -1.59
N SER A 188 -3.57 10.30 -0.58
CA SER A 188 -2.99 10.07 0.76
C SER A 188 -1.79 9.14 0.69
N HIS A 189 -1.90 7.98 0.04
CA HIS A 189 -0.80 7.02 -0.10
C HIS A 189 0.35 7.62 -0.93
N MET A 190 0.05 8.15 -2.11
CA MET A 190 1.05 8.73 -3.02
C MET A 190 1.86 9.86 -2.37
N ILE A 191 1.26 10.66 -1.49
CA ILE A 191 1.97 11.70 -0.74
C ILE A 191 2.74 11.13 0.46
N TRP A 192 2.13 10.19 1.19
CA TRP A 192 2.73 9.63 2.41
C TRP A 192 4.03 8.88 2.13
N ASP A 193 4.08 8.07 1.07
CA ASP A 193 5.25 7.27 0.74
C ASP A 193 6.55 8.09 0.58
N PRO A 194 6.63 9.09 -0.31
CA PRO A 194 7.86 9.88 -0.44
C PRO A 194 8.15 10.70 0.83
N ILE A 195 7.15 11.11 1.60
CA ILE A 195 7.36 11.78 2.90
C ILE A 195 8.10 10.84 3.85
N ILE A 196 7.58 9.64 4.08
CA ILE A 196 8.14 8.72 5.08
C ILE A 196 9.43 8.06 4.59
N PHE A 197 9.52 7.68 3.31
CA PHE A 197 10.67 6.93 2.80
C PHE A 197 11.78 7.81 2.26
N VAL A 198 11.52 9.06 1.86
CA VAL A 198 12.54 9.91 1.23
C VAL A 198 12.79 11.19 1.99
N PHE A 199 11.78 12.01 2.25
CA PHE A 199 12.01 13.38 2.74
C PHE A 199 12.22 13.46 4.25
N PHE A 200 11.41 12.72 5.02
CA PHE A 200 11.35 12.80 6.48
C PHE A 200 11.36 11.40 7.09
N GLN A 201 12.45 10.66 6.88
CA GLN A 201 12.57 9.30 7.41
C GLN A 201 12.53 9.28 8.94
N ILE A 202 11.72 8.37 9.50
CA ILE A 202 11.61 8.14 10.94
C ILE A 202 12.46 6.91 11.28
N ARG A 203 13.78 7.11 11.35
CA ARG A 203 14.76 6.09 11.77
C ARG A 203 14.87 6.05 13.29
#